data_AF-A0A838S256-F1
#
_entry.id   AF-A0A838S256-F1
#
_cell.length_a   1.000
_cell.length_b   1.000
_cell.length_c   1.000
_cell.angle_alpha   90.00
_cell.angle_beta   90.00
_cell.angle_gamma   90.00
#
_symmetry.space_group_name_H-M   'P 1'
#
loop_
_entity.id
_entity.type
_entity.pdbx_description
1 polymer ?
#
loop_
_entity_poly.entity_id
_entity_poly.type
_entity_poly.pdbx_seq_one_letter_code
_entity_poly.pdbx_strand_id
1 'polypeptide(L)' 'MKNQGNENAAASKTTVTFDNKIVSLDTPAIPAGGSVDLLFDVPATCFNADCSFKITVDANNQLDELNMKGNNSADGGCIG' A
#
# COMPACT_ATOMS: atom_id res chain seq x y z
N MET A 1 1.66 -3.44 6.33
CA MET A 1 0.45 -2.60 6.50
C MET A 1 -0.03 -2.65 7.95
N LYS A 2 -0.38 -1.53 8.58
CA LYS A 2 -0.86 -1.49 9.99
C LYS A 2 -2.15 -0.68 10.10
N ASN A 3 -3.15 -1.24 10.78
CA ASN A 3 -4.36 -0.51 11.15
C ASN A 3 -4.10 0.31 12.42
N GLN A 4 -4.13 1.64 12.30
CA GLN A 4 -3.90 2.57 13.42
C GLN A 4 -5.19 3.02 14.11
N GLY A 5 -6.36 2.61 13.59
CA GLY A 5 -7.66 2.91 14.16
C GLY A 5 -8.04 1.96 15.31
N ASN A 6 -9.11 2.35 16.01
CA ASN A 6 -9.71 1.55 17.09
C ASN A 6 -10.79 0.57 16.58
N GLU A 7 -11.05 0.56 15.28
CA GLU A 7 -12.01 -0.33 14.62
C GLU A 7 -11.29 -1.29 13.67
N ASN A 8 -11.94 -2.42 13.37
CA ASN A 8 -11.41 -3.39 12.41
C ASN A 8 -11.49 -2.81 11.00
N ALA A 9 -10.37 -2.82 10.28
CA ALA A 9 -10.33 -2.52 8.85
C ALA A 9 -10.87 -3.73 8.07
N ALA A 10 -11.85 -3.51 7.20
CA ALA A 10 -12.34 -4.53 6.29
C ALA A 10 -11.26 -4.92 5.26
N ALA A 11 -11.49 -6.02 4.54
CA ALA A 11 -10.61 -6.39 3.43
C ALA A 11 -10.59 -5.26 2.39
N SER A 12 -9.40 -4.95 1.89
CA SER A 12 -9.13 -3.84 0.97
C SER A 12 -8.13 -4.28 -0.11
N LYS A 13 -7.71 -3.35 -0.97
CA LYS A 13 -6.69 -3.61 -1.99
C LYS A 13 -5.50 -2.68 -1.79
N THR A 14 -4.31 -3.26 -1.69
CA THR A 14 -3.06 -2.48 -1.69
C THR A 14 -2.51 -2.45 -3.09
N THR A 15 -2.23 -1.25 -3.58
CA THR A 15 -1.65 -1.00 -4.90
C THR A 15 -0.28 -0.35 -4.73
N VAL A 16 0.72 -0.91 -5.40
CA VAL A 16 2.07 -0.34 -5.49
C VAL A 16 2.32 0.07 -6.92
N THR A 17 2.66 1.34 -7.12
CA THR A 17 3.05 1.88 -8.41
C THR A 17 4.56 2.06 -8.43
N PHE A 18 5.25 1.33 -9.30
CA PHE A 18 6.68 1.42 -9.59
C PHE A 18 6.87 2.19 -10.90
N ASP A 19 7.19 3.48 -10.85
CA ASP A 19 7.24 4.41 -12.01
C ASP A 19 6.09 4.22 -13.03
N ASN A 20 6.25 3.32 -14.02
CA ASN A 20 5.25 3.02 -15.07
C ASN A 20 4.49 1.69 -14.89
N LYS A 21 4.71 0.92 -13.82
CA LYS A 21 4.05 -0.37 -13.58
C LYS A 21 3.25 -0.35 -12.29
N ILE A 22 2.00 -0.80 -12.38
CA ILE A 22 1.08 -0.91 -11.25
C ILE A 22 0.96 -2.39 -10.87
N VAL A 23 1.14 -2.70 -9.59
CA VAL A 23 0.95 -4.04 -9.01
C VAL A 23 -0.02 -3.93 -7.85
N SER A 24 -1.06 -4.76 -7.83
CA SER A 24 -2.06 -4.74 -6.75
C SER A 24 -2.20 -6.11 -6.11
N LEU A 25 -2.39 -6.14 -4.79
CA LEU A 25 -2.67 -7.32 -4.00
C LEU A 25 -3.85 -7.07 -3.07
N ASP A 26 -4.62 -8.14 -2.83
CA ASP A 26 -5.70 -8.09 -1.86
C ASP A 26 -5.10 -8.03 -0.45
N THR A 27 -5.66 -7.13 0.36
CA THR A 27 -5.29 -6.93 1.76
C THR A 27 -6.39 -7.54 2.61
N PRO A 28 -6.10 -8.57 3.42
CA PRO A 28 -7.11 -9.15 4.29
C PRO A 28 -7.57 -8.11 5.34
N ALA A 29 -8.70 -8.37 5.98
CA ALA A 29 -9.17 -7.54 7.08
C ALA A 29 -8.11 -7.46 8.19
N ILE A 30 -7.82 -6.26 8.67
CA ILE A 30 -6.82 -6.00 9.70
C ILE A 30 -7.54 -5.57 10.98
N PRO A 31 -7.48 -6.36 12.07
CA PRO A 31 -8.06 -5.95 13.35
C PRO A 31 -7.52 -4.61 13.84
N ALA A 32 -8.27 -3.94 14.71
CA ALA A 32 -7.83 -2.69 15.35
C ALA A 32 -6.43 -2.84 15.97
N GLY A 33 -5.51 -1.92 15.66
CA GLY A 33 -4.11 -1.97 16.11
C GLY A 33 -3.22 -3.06 15.45
N GLY A 34 -3.80 -3.95 14.63
CA GLY A 34 -3.13 -5.07 13.99
C GLY A 34 -2.32 -4.69 12.75
N SER A 35 -1.55 -5.65 12.24
CA SER A 35 -0.75 -5.49 11.03
C SER A 35 -0.73 -6.75 10.17
N VAL A 36 -0.54 -6.57 8.87
CA VAL A 36 -0.33 -7.63 7.89
C VAL A 36 0.84 -7.28 6.99
N ASP A 37 1.63 -8.27 6.62
CA ASP A 37 2.69 -8.14 5.64
C ASP A 37 2.19 -8.57 4.26
N LEU A 38 2.48 -7.75 3.25
CA LEU A 38 2.17 -8.01 1.85
C LEU A 38 3.48 -7.98 1.06
N LEU A 39 3.72 -9.02 0.27
CA LEU A 39 4.94 -9.17 -0.49
C LEU A 39 4.67 -8.80 -1.95
N PHE A 40 5.36 -7.78 -2.46
CA PHE A 40 5.24 -7.33 -3.85
C PHE A 40 6.51 -7.66 -4.62
N ASP A 41 6.36 -8.30 -5.78
CA ASP A 41 7.48 -8.53 -6.69
C ASP A 41 7.84 -7.23 -7.41
N VAL A 42 9.03 -6.70 -7.08
CA VAL A 42 9.58 -5.52 -7.74
C VAL A 42 9.94 -5.87 -9.19
N PRO A 43 9.50 -5.09 -10.19
CA PRO A 43 9.84 -5.34 -11.58
C PRO A 43 11.35 -5.27 -11.81
N ALA A 44 11.94 -6.20 -12.57
CA ALA A 44 13.39 -6.22 -12.86
C ALA A 44 13.90 -4.90 -13.48
N THR A 45 13.01 -4.17 -14.19
CA THR A 45 13.29 -2.86 -14.78
C THR A 45 13.47 -1.73 -13.76
N CYS A 46 13.03 -1.94 -12.52
CA CYS A 46 13.08 -0.96 -11.41
C CYS A 46 14.40 -1.05 -10.61
N PHE A 47 15.30 -1.98 -10.96
CA PHE A 47 16.64 -2.10 -10.37
C PHE A 47 17.76 -1.46 -11.21
N ASN A 48 17.45 -0.94 -12.42
CA ASN A 48 18.43 -0.38 -13.36
C ASN A 48 18.36 1.15 -13.53
N ALA A 49 17.50 1.80 -12.76
CA ALA A 49 17.46 3.25 -12.54
C ALA A 49 16.74 3.44 -11.21
N ASP A 50 17.19 4.36 -10.35
CA ASP A 50 16.58 4.63 -9.04
C ASP A 50 15.06 4.83 -9.19
N CYS A 51 14.31 3.78 -8.92
CA CYS A 51 12.90 3.69 -9.27
C CYS A 51 12.09 4.05 -8.04
N SER A 52 11.22 5.03 -8.21
CA SER A 52 10.34 5.47 -7.14
C SER A 52 9.14 4.53 -7.09
N PHE A 53 8.75 4.13 -5.88
CA PHE A 53 7.53 3.39 -5.66
C PHE A 53 6.61 4.10 -4.69
N LYS A 54 5.32 4.05 -5.01
CA LYS A 54 4.26 4.56 -4.16
C LYS A 54 3.30 3.43 -3.81
N ILE A 55 3.18 3.15 -2.52
CA ILE A 55 2.21 2.23 -1.95
C ILE A 55 0.97 3.04 -1.59
N THR A 56 -0.19 2.60 -2.06
CA THR A 56 -1.50 3.17 -1.72
C THR A 56 -2.43 2.03 -1.30
N VAL A 57 -3.09 2.18 -0.16
CA VAL A 57 -4.09 1.23 0.30
C VAL A 57 -5.46 1.81 0.09
N ASP A 58 -6.22 1.15 -0.78
CA ASP A 58 -7.55 1.56 -1.20
C ASP A 58 -8.56 0.49 -0.79
N ALA A 59 -9.41 0.83 0.18
CA ALA A 59 -10.59 0.04 0.49
C ALA A 59 -11.72 0.46 -0.46
N ASN A 60 -11.71 -0.07 -1.70
CA ASN A 60 -12.82 0.05 -2.67
C ASN A 60 -13.35 1.49 -2.89
N ASN A 61 -12.52 2.52 -2.76
CA ASN A 61 -12.95 3.92 -2.87
C ASN A 61 -14.11 4.28 -1.90
N GLN A 62 -14.27 3.52 -0.80
CA GLN A 62 -15.45 3.52 0.06
C GLN A 62 -15.23 4.07 1.48
N LEU A 63 -14.03 4.52 1.83
CA LEU A 63 -13.85 5.24 3.08
C LEU A 63 -13.59 6.73 2.84
N ASP A 64 -14.55 7.53 3.31
CA ASP A 64 -14.32 8.87 3.84
C ASP A 64 -13.42 8.75 5.10
N GLU A 65 -12.20 8.25 4.92
CA GLU A 65 -11.15 8.25 5.93
C GLU A 65 -10.74 9.71 6.12
N LEU A 66 -11.19 10.32 7.21
CA LEU A 66 -11.01 11.72 7.66
C LEU A 66 -9.55 12.25 7.69
N ASN A 67 -8.58 11.56 7.08
CA ASN A 67 -7.18 11.98 6.87
C ASN A 67 -6.67 11.53 5.48
N MET A 68 -7.28 12.06 4.43
CA MET A 68 -7.08 11.71 2.99
C MET A 68 -5.67 11.91 2.38
N LYS A 69 -4.57 12.04 3.15
CA LYS A 69 -3.20 12.14 2.55
C LYS A 69 -2.04 11.56 3.38
N GLY A 70 -2.28 11.07 4.59
CA GLY A 70 -1.16 10.75 5.52
C GLY A 70 -0.97 9.28 5.88
N ASN A 71 -2.05 8.50 6.01
CA ASN A 71 -1.98 7.18 6.67
C ASN A 71 -2.08 5.98 5.73
N ASN A 72 -2.61 6.17 4.51
CA ASN A 72 -2.85 5.09 3.55
C ASN A 72 -1.93 5.16 2.34
N SER A 73 -0.93 6.05 2.34
CA SER A 73 0.10 6.12 1.31
C SER A 73 1.50 6.19 1.91
N ALA A 74 2.42 5.41 1.37
CA ALA A 74 3.84 5.46 1.69
C ALA A 74 4.65 5.47 0.39
N ASP A 75 5.68 6.29 0.35
CA ASP A 75 6.59 6.41 -0.79
C ASP A 75 7.98 5.88 -0.39
N GLY A 76 8.67 5.25 -1.35
CA GLY A 76 10.03 4.76 -1.17
C GLY A 76 10.76 4.67 -2.49
N GLY A 77 12.06 4.43 -2.44
CA GLY A 77 12.90 4.23 -3.63
C GLY A 77 13.62 2.90 -3.55
N CYS A 78 13.66 2.19 -4.67
CA CYS A 78 14.60 1.08 -4.85
C CYS A 78 15.93 1.68 -5.33
N ILE A 79 16.93 1.77 -4.44
CA ILE A 79 18.29 2.16 -4.81
C ILE A 79 19.01 0.91 -5.32
N GLY A 80 19.50 0.97 -6.57
CA GLY A 80 20.23 -0.11 -7.23
C GLY A 80 21.71 -0.17 -6.84
#